data_AF-A0A926ZJI4-F1
#
_entry.id   AF-A0A926ZJI4-F1
#
_cell.length_a   1.000
_cell.length_b   1.000
_cell.length_c   1.000
_cell.angle_alpha   90.00
_cell.angle_beta   90.00
_cell.angle_gamma   90.00
#
_symmetry.space_group_name_H-M   'P 1'
#
loop_
_entity.id
_entity.type
_entity.pdbx_description
1 polymer ?
#
loop_
_entity_poly.entity_id
_entity_poly.type
_entity_poly.pdbx_seq_one_letter_code
_entity_poly.pdbx_strand_id
1 'polypeptide(L)'
;MENTSLTIKLEAESNCKFPPTDMLPFNTEAFMGSKREQFHCMLNLETYPQALPDVLKLAESYFKESSDYSKYPGFSYSLDAFEDWLNYEYNKALSSTKKDYWLDSGELWNGLNVGRFSQELVLVRLLQNAPFALLDGVWLTNILPCGPSNQVECMLFRIRMDEGGNGIFEQHHPNLYDRTIKNLGIDLAPVESRAFIENSNLMDFAFEEPVFQLAVGMFPRRFFPELLGMTLYLEWGETPVSLQLAKCLEGRNINPFYYTVHKKVDNIKDGHGFIAKKAVELYLQMILDREGEEQVPLYWQRIWQGYHTWEKLGIAFEQNTQTHLAALKDLLD
;
A
#
# COMPACT_ATOMS: atom_id res chain seq x y z
N MET A 1 -51.89 -24.53 13.88
CA MET A 1 -50.43 -24.38 14.00
C MET A 1 -50.13 -22.95 13.60
N GLU A 2 -49.86 -22.14 14.60
CA GLU A 2 -49.68 -20.69 14.49
C GLU A 2 -48.37 -20.35 13.75
N ASN A 3 -48.47 -19.35 12.88
CA ASN A 3 -47.37 -18.79 12.12
C ASN A 3 -46.75 -17.67 12.97
N THR A 4 -45.70 -17.98 13.72
CA THR A 4 -44.98 -17.00 14.55
C THR A 4 -44.09 -16.14 13.65
N SER A 5 -44.55 -14.94 13.29
CA SER A 5 -43.67 -13.92 12.71
C SER A 5 -42.71 -13.41 13.79
N LEU A 6 -41.43 -13.71 13.64
CA LEU A 6 -40.35 -13.09 14.40
C LEU A 6 -40.23 -11.62 13.96
N THR A 7 -40.85 -10.71 14.71
CA THR A 7 -40.60 -9.28 14.59
C THR A 7 -39.33 -8.96 15.36
N ILE A 8 -38.20 -8.86 14.65
CA ILE A 8 -36.95 -8.33 15.21
C ILE A 8 -37.14 -6.82 15.41
N LYS A 9 -37.25 -6.39 16.66
CA LYS A 9 -37.12 -4.97 17.01
C LYS A 9 -35.63 -4.61 16.92
N LEU A 10 -35.27 -3.82 15.92
CA LEU A 10 -34.00 -3.12 15.89
C LEU A 10 -34.07 -2.01 16.93
N GLU A 11 -33.41 -2.20 18.08
CA GLU A 11 -33.12 -1.09 18.99
C GLU A 11 -32.03 -0.23 18.33
N ALA A 12 -32.42 0.97 17.92
CA ALA A 12 -31.50 1.92 17.33
C ALA A 12 -30.65 2.56 18.44
N GLU A 13 -29.48 1.99 18.71
CA GLU A 13 -28.38 2.73 19.32
C GLU A 13 -27.75 3.63 18.24
N SER A 14 -28.43 4.69 17.84
CA SER A 14 -27.91 5.66 16.86
C SER A 14 -27.12 6.76 17.56
N ASN A 15 -25.87 6.49 17.89
CA ASN A 15 -24.84 7.53 18.05
C ASN A 15 -23.93 7.61 16.81
N CYS A 16 -24.36 7.05 15.67
CA CYS A 16 -23.71 7.28 14.39
C CYS A 16 -24.04 8.70 13.92
N LYS A 17 -23.18 9.65 14.27
CA LYS A 17 -23.20 10.98 13.66
C LYS A 17 -22.74 10.81 12.22
N PHE A 18 -23.67 10.83 11.27
CA PHE A 18 -23.31 11.01 9.86
C PHE A 18 -22.45 12.26 9.73
N PRO A 19 -21.41 12.26 8.89
CA PRO A 19 -20.61 13.45 8.66
C PRO A 19 -21.53 14.60 8.21
N PRO A 20 -21.27 15.84 8.65
CA PRO A 20 -22.07 16.99 8.26
C PRO A 20 -22.12 17.08 6.73
N THR A 21 -23.34 17.21 6.20
CA THR A 21 -23.66 17.26 4.75
C THR A 21 -23.18 18.54 4.05
N ASP A 22 -22.58 19.47 4.79
CA ASP A 22 -22.11 20.73 4.24
C ASP A 22 -20.74 20.52 3.59
N MET A 23 -20.72 20.64 2.27
CA MET A 23 -19.47 20.67 1.50
C MET A 23 -18.57 21.78 2.04
N LEU A 24 -17.40 21.42 2.55
CA LEU A 24 -16.42 22.38 3.00
C LEU A 24 -15.73 23.06 1.80
N PRO A 25 -15.32 24.33 1.94
CA PRO A 25 -14.55 24.97 0.88
C PRO A 25 -13.26 24.17 0.60
N PHE A 26 -13.09 23.76 -0.65
CA PHE A 26 -11.89 23.10 -1.13
C PHE A 26 -10.88 24.15 -1.61
N ASN A 27 -9.65 24.06 -1.09
CA ASN A 27 -8.54 24.92 -1.49
C ASN A 27 -7.51 24.10 -2.28
N THR A 28 -7.51 24.27 -3.61
CA THR A 28 -6.56 23.59 -4.51
C THR A 28 -5.10 23.90 -4.17
N GLU A 29 -4.75 25.13 -3.75
CA GLU A 29 -3.36 25.45 -3.41
C GLU A 29 -2.90 24.69 -2.16
N ALA A 30 -3.76 24.62 -1.14
CA ALA A 30 -3.47 23.85 0.07
C ALA A 30 -3.35 22.34 -0.22
N PHE A 31 -4.25 21.80 -1.04
CA PHE A 31 -4.20 20.40 -1.48
C PHE A 31 -2.91 20.11 -2.25
N MET A 32 -2.57 20.92 -3.26
CA MET A 32 -1.40 20.66 -4.09
C MET A 32 -0.08 20.86 -3.31
N GLY A 33 -0.07 21.68 -2.25
CA GLY A 33 1.12 22.01 -1.47
C GLY A 33 1.49 21.05 -0.35
N SER A 34 0.65 20.05 -0.01
CA SER A 34 0.87 19.21 1.18
C SER A 34 0.37 17.78 1.03
N LYS A 35 1.24 16.80 1.27
CA LYS A 35 0.88 15.37 1.29
C LYS A 35 -0.13 15.04 2.38
N ARG A 36 -0.05 15.73 3.53
CA ARG A 36 -1.02 15.62 4.62
C ARG A 36 -2.41 16.06 4.19
N GLU A 37 -2.51 17.20 3.51
CA GLU A 37 -3.78 17.69 2.98
C GLU A 37 -4.33 16.78 1.89
N GLN A 38 -3.46 16.25 1.02
CA GLN A 38 -3.85 15.26 0.00
C GLN A 38 -4.44 14.01 0.65
N PHE A 39 -3.74 13.46 1.64
CA PHE A 39 -4.17 12.29 2.42
C PHE A 39 -5.52 12.52 3.09
N HIS A 40 -5.65 13.59 3.87
CA HIS A 40 -6.89 13.91 4.58
C HIS A 40 -8.06 14.16 3.62
N CYS A 41 -7.84 14.89 2.53
CA CYS A 41 -8.86 15.19 1.55
C CYS A 41 -9.39 13.91 0.87
N MET A 42 -8.50 13.00 0.48
CA MET A 42 -8.89 11.75 -0.19
C MET A 42 -9.62 10.77 0.73
N LEU A 43 -9.28 10.71 2.02
CA LEU A 43 -10.03 9.92 3.01
C LEU A 43 -11.40 10.51 3.34
N ASN A 44 -11.63 11.79 3.04
CA ASN A 44 -12.87 12.51 3.30
C ASN A 44 -13.52 13.01 2.00
N LEU A 45 -13.46 12.21 0.93
CA LEU A 45 -13.87 12.65 -0.41
C LEU A 45 -15.34 13.08 -0.50
N GLU A 46 -16.23 12.49 0.32
CA GLU A 46 -17.64 12.92 0.40
C GLU A 46 -17.79 14.38 0.85
N THR A 47 -16.85 14.86 1.68
CA THR A 47 -16.78 16.25 2.14
C THR A 47 -16.10 17.16 1.12
N TYR A 48 -15.17 16.61 0.32
CA TYR A 48 -14.36 17.33 -0.67
C TYR A 48 -14.53 16.80 -2.11
N PRO A 49 -15.76 16.67 -2.64
CA PRO A 49 -15.95 16.09 -3.97
C PRO A 49 -15.31 16.93 -5.08
N GLN A 50 -15.07 18.23 -4.83
CA GLN A 50 -14.40 19.13 -5.78
C GLN A 50 -12.91 18.81 -5.96
N ALA A 51 -12.31 18.00 -5.08
CA ALA A 51 -10.90 17.61 -5.16
C ALA A 51 -10.62 16.60 -6.28
N LEU A 52 -11.62 15.84 -6.75
CA LEU A 52 -11.44 14.74 -7.71
C LEU A 52 -10.61 15.11 -8.95
N PRO A 53 -10.83 16.25 -9.64
CA PRO A 53 -9.99 16.65 -10.76
C PRO A 53 -8.52 16.87 -10.39
N ASP A 54 -8.25 17.36 -9.18
CA ASP A 54 -6.88 17.60 -8.69
C ASP A 54 -6.24 16.30 -8.19
N VAL A 55 -7.00 15.37 -7.59
CA VAL A 55 -6.53 14.00 -7.29
C VAL A 55 -6.11 13.28 -8.57
N LEU A 56 -6.87 13.44 -9.66
CA LEU A 56 -6.50 12.85 -10.95
C LEU A 56 -5.17 13.41 -11.47
N LYS A 57 -4.96 14.73 -11.41
CA LYS A 57 -3.68 15.36 -11.81
C LYS A 57 -2.52 14.87 -10.93
N LEU A 58 -2.76 14.69 -9.64
CA LEU A 58 -1.79 14.15 -8.69
C LEU A 58 -1.41 12.71 -9.05
N ALA A 59 -2.37 11.84 -9.34
CA ALA A 59 -2.08 10.48 -9.80
C ALA A 59 -1.24 10.47 -11.09
N GLU A 60 -1.55 11.35 -12.05
CA GLU A 60 -0.75 11.49 -13.27
C GLU A 60 0.67 12.01 -13.04
N SER A 61 0.89 12.86 -12.02
CA SER A 61 2.22 13.42 -11.76
C SER A 61 3.19 12.36 -11.27
N TYR A 62 2.75 11.45 -10.39
CA TYR A 62 3.56 10.32 -9.92
C TYR A 62 4.16 9.51 -11.07
N PHE A 63 3.34 9.23 -12.09
CA PHE A 63 3.76 8.47 -13.26
C PHE A 63 4.65 9.27 -14.22
N LYS A 64 4.50 10.60 -14.32
CA LYS A 64 5.41 11.44 -15.10
C LYS A 64 6.81 11.50 -14.50
N GLU A 65 6.92 11.49 -13.17
CA GLU A 65 8.20 11.56 -12.44
C GLU A 65 8.94 10.22 -12.38
N SER A 66 8.27 9.12 -12.73
CA SER A 66 8.81 7.76 -12.75
C SER A 66 9.24 7.31 -14.16
N SER A 67 9.51 8.25 -15.09
CA SER A 67 9.71 7.94 -16.51
C SER A 67 11.11 7.43 -16.87
N ASP A 68 12.04 7.30 -15.91
CA ASP A 68 13.37 6.72 -16.16
C ASP A 68 13.32 5.19 -16.02
N TYR A 69 13.14 4.52 -17.16
CA TYR A 69 13.07 3.07 -17.24
C TYR A 69 14.43 2.40 -17.48
N SER A 70 15.55 3.15 -17.43
CA SER A 70 16.88 2.64 -17.83
C SER A 70 17.38 1.44 -17.02
N LYS A 71 16.80 1.21 -15.84
CA LYS A 71 17.11 0.09 -14.94
C LYS A 71 16.21 -1.13 -15.11
N TYR A 72 15.07 -0.99 -15.78
CA TYR A 72 14.17 -2.10 -16.07
C TYR A 72 14.59 -2.77 -17.36
N PRO A 73 14.40 -4.09 -17.47
CA PRO A 73 14.81 -4.78 -18.66
C PRO A 73 14.05 -4.23 -19.87
N GLY A 74 14.79 -3.77 -20.88
CA GLY A 74 14.23 -3.29 -22.15
C GLY A 74 13.70 -4.43 -23.04
N PHE A 75 13.27 -5.55 -22.47
CA PHE A 75 12.72 -6.64 -23.26
C PHE A 75 11.28 -6.33 -23.68
N SER A 76 10.98 -6.64 -24.93
CA SER A 76 9.59 -6.78 -25.38
C SER A 76 8.94 -7.90 -24.58
N TYR A 77 7.72 -7.68 -24.08
CA TYR A 77 7.00 -8.68 -23.28
C TYR A 77 6.98 -10.05 -23.97
N SER A 78 7.45 -11.05 -23.25
CA SER A 78 7.15 -12.46 -23.46
C SER A 78 6.92 -13.09 -22.09
N LEU A 79 6.16 -14.19 -22.05
CA LEU A 79 5.90 -14.91 -20.81
C LEU A 79 7.21 -15.34 -20.14
N ASP A 80 8.11 -15.96 -20.91
CA ASP A 80 9.40 -16.45 -20.41
C ASP A 80 10.27 -15.32 -19.82
N ALA A 81 10.38 -14.18 -20.52
CA ALA A 81 11.19 -13.06 -20.05
C ALA A 81 10.61 -12.42 -18.78
N PHE A 82 9.28 -12.37 -18.68
CA PHE A 82 8.59 -11.89 -17.48
C PHE A 82 8.81 -12.84 -16.29
N GLU A 83 8.70 -14.15 -16.50
CA GLU A 83 8.93 -15.16 -15.48
C GLU A 83 10.38 -15.16 -14.98
N ASP A 84 11.35 -15.11 -15.90
CA ASP A 84 12.77 -15.06 -15.57
C ASP A 84 13.10 -13.84 -14.71
N TRP A 85 12.55 -12.68 -15.07
CA TRP A 85 12.76 -11.46 -14.31
C TRP A 85 12.10 -11.50 -12.92
N LEU A 86 10.87 -12.00 -12.80
CA LEU A 86 10.19 -12.14 -11.51
C LEU A 86 10.95 -13.07 -10.57
N ASN A 87 11.48 -14.17 -11.10
CA ASN A 87 12.32 -15.10 -10.36
C ASN A 87 13.63 -14.45 -9.92
N TYR A 88 14.25 -13.63 -10.78
CA TYR A 88 15.45 -12.88 -10.44
C TYR A 88 15.19 -11.92 -9.27
N GLU A 89 14.17 -11.07 -9.35
CA GLU A 89 13.85 -10.09 -8.30
C GLU A 89 13.47 -10.78 -6.99
N TYR A 90 12.66 -11.85 -7.05
CA TYR A 90 12.32 -12.62 -5.85
C TYR A 90 13.54 -13.24 -5.18
N ASN A 91 14.46 -13.84 -5.96
CA ASN A 91 15.69 -14.40 -5.41
C ASN A 91 16.63 -13.33 -4.83
N LYS A 92 16.70 -12.16 -5.47
CA LYS A 92 17.42 -10.99 -4.96
C LYS A 92 16.83 -10.52 -3.63
N ALA A 93 15.52 -10.35 -3.54
CA ALA A 93 14.83 -10.00 -2.30
C ALA A 93 15.05 -11.07 -1.20
N LEU A 94 14.90 -12.36 -1.54
CA LEU A 94 15.19 -13.48 -0.63
C LEU A 94 16.63 -13.52 -0.14
N SER A 95 17.59 -13.08 -0.95
CA SER A 95 19.00 -13.03 -0.56
C SER A 95 19.26 -11.93 0.48
N SER A 96 18.57 -10.79 0.38
CA SER A 96 18.64 -9.71 1.37
C SER A 96 18.15 -10.17 2.75
N THR A 97 17.10 -11.01 2.74
CA THR A 97 16.82 -12.15 3.62
C THR A 97 17.77 -12.51 4.76
N LYS A 98 19.00 -12.79 4.33
CA LYS A 98 20.03 -13.49 5.10
C LYS A 98 20.80 -12.57 6.03
N LYS A 99 20.70 -11.25 5.82
CA LYS A 99 21.26 -10.23 6.70
C LYS A 99 20.25 -9.89 7.79
N ASP A 100 20.75 -9.42 8.92
CA ASP A 100 19.90 -8.80 9.93
C ASP A 100 19.23 -7.55 9.36
N TYR A 101 17.98 -7.31 9.74
CA TYR A 101 17.27 -6.10 9.35
C TYR A 101 18.05 -4.88 9.85
N TRP A 102 18.01 -3.76 9.12
CA TRP A 102 18.87 -2.61 9.39
C TRP A 102 18.64 -1.98 10.78
N LEU A 103 17.45 -2.14 11.37
CA LEU A 103 17.19 -1.75 12.76
C LEU A 103 18.05 -2.54 13.77
N ASP A 104 18.41 -3.78 13.44
CA ASP A 104 19.30 -4.62 14.25
C ASP A 104 20.77 -4.46 13.86
N SER A 105 21.09 -4.38 12.56
CA SER A 105 22.48 -4.30 12.08
C SER A 105 23.10 -2.90 12.19
N GLY A 106 22.28 -1.86 12.13
CA GLY A 106 22.71 -0.46 12.02
C GLY A 106 23.25 -0.06 10.65
N GLU A 107 23.28 -0.97 9.66
CA GLU A 107 23.76 -0.70 8.29
C GLU A 107 22.69 0.07 7.50
N LEU A 108 22.96 1.35 7.22
CA LEU A 108 22.05 2.24 6.49
C LEU A 108 22.27 2.15 4.97
N TRP A 109 21.31 2.68 4.21
CA TRP A 109 21.28 2.69 2.75
C TRP A 109 22.53 3.31 2.09
N ASN A 110 23.21 4.23 2.79
CA ASN A 110 24.41 4.92 2.32
C ASN A 110 25.72 4.22 2.76
N GLY A 111 25.63 3.05 3.39
CA GLY A 111 26.77 2.28 3.89
C GLY A 111 27.31 2.73 5.26
N LEU A 112 26.72 3.76 5.88
CA LEU A 112 27.04 4.12 7.25
C LEU A 112 26.53 3.04 8.21
N ASN A 113 27.32 2.69 9.23
CA ASN A 113 26.86 1.87 10.33
C ASN A 113 26.72 2.73 11.60
N VAL A 114 25.49 2.84 12.11
CA VAL A 114 25.16 3.63 13.32
C VAL A 114 24.92 2.77 14.56
N GLY A 115 25.23 1.47 14.47
CA GLY A 115 24.93 0.48 15.49
C GLY A 115 23.44 0.17 15.59
N ARG A 116 23.12 -0.81 16.46
CA ARG A 116 21.77 -1.30 16.66
C ARG A 116 20.83 -0.20 17.18
N PHE A 117 19.64 -0.09 16.59
CA PHE A 117 18.61 0.84 17.04
C PHE A 117 17.94 0.35 18.34
N SER A 118 17.62 1.29 19.22
CA SER A 118 16.89 1.02 20.47
C SER A 118 15.44 0.64 20.19
N GLN A 119 14.75 0.07 21.19
CA GLN A 119 13.34 -0.30 21.03
C GLN A 119 12.45 0.93 20.81
N GLU A 120 12.77 2.08 21.43
CA GLU A 120 12.07 3.35 21.25
C GLU A 120 12.12 3.81 19.79
N LEU A 121 13.28 3.68 19.14
CA LEU A 121 13.45 4.03 17.73
C LEU A 121 12.73 3.03 16.81
N VAL A 122 12.61 1.75 17.19
CA VAL A 122 11.72 0.81 16.49
C VAL A 122 10.26 1.27 16.54
N LEU A 123 9.80 1.80 17.69
CA LEU A 123 8.44 2.35 17.79
C LEU A 123 8.24 3.58 16.89
N VAL A 124 9.25 4.44 16.74
CA VAL A 124 9.21 5.55 15.79
C VAL A 124 9.12 5.05 14.35
N ARG A 125 9.85 3.98 13.97
CA ARG A 125 9.72 3.35 12.64
C ARG A 125 8.32 2.82 12.38
N LEU A 126 7.70 2.20 13.38
CA LEU A 126 6.32 1.74 13.27
C LEU A 126 5.38 2.94 13.13
N LEU A 127 5.53 3.98 13.96
CA LEU A 127 4.74 5.21 13.83
C LEU A 127 4.80 5.80 12.42
N GLN A 128 5.98 5.93 11.81
CA GLN A 128 6.10 6.45 10.44
C GLN A 128 5.42 5.56 9.38
N ASN A 129 5.24 4.28 9.65
CA ASN A 129 4.56 3.35 8.75
C ASN A 129 3.03 3.40 8.88
N ALA A 130 2.50 4.03 9.92
CA ALA A 130 1.08 4.01 10.24
C ALA A 130 0.19 4.61 9.14
N PRO A 131 0.52 5.73 8.48
CA PRO A 131 -0.29 6.27 7.39
C PRO A 131 -0.50 5.28 6.23
N PHE A 132 0.49 4.42 5.95
CA PHE A 132 0.37 3.35 4.95
C PHE A 132 -0.39 2.14 5.49
N ALA A 133 0.07 1.56 6.61
CA ALA A 133 -0.45 0.29 7.11
C ALA A 133 -1.90 0.36 7.63
N LEU A 134 -2.37 1.55 8.04
CA LEU A 134 -3.78 1.77 8.38
C LEU A 134 -4.69 1.86 7.15
N LEU A 135 -4.11 1.89 5.95
CA LEU A 135 -4.79 1.91 4.66
C LEU A 135 -4.46 0.67 3.82
N ASP A 136 -4.08 -0.43 4.45
CA ASP A 136 -3.74 -1.64 3.71
C ASP A 136 -4.90 -2.11 2.82
N GLY A 137 -4.57 -2.51 1.59
CA GLY A 137 -5.53 -2.87 0.55
C GLY A 137 -6.25 -1.72 -0.18
N VAL A 138 -6.09 -0.44 0.20
CA VAL A 138 -6.96 0.62 -0.36
C VAL A 138 -6.77 0.89 -1.86
N TRP A 139 -5.61 0.54 -2.43
CA TRP A 139 -5.33 0.74 -3.87
C TRP A 139 -6.30 -0.01 -4.79
N LEU A 140 -6.97 -1.06 -4.27
CA LEU A 140 -7.95 -1.86 -5.01
C LEU A 140 -9.41 -1.57 -4.63
N THR A 141 -9.68 -0.52 -3.83
CA THR A 141 -11.03 -0.23 -3.32
C THR A 141 -12.10 -0.12 -4.41
N ASN A 142 -11.76 0.47 -5.56
CA ASN A 142 -12.70 0.69 -6.66
C ASN A 142 -12.50 -0.28 -7.84
N ILE A 143 -11.77 -1.39 -7.65
CA ILE A 143 -11.28 -2.21 -8.76
C ILE A 143 -12.40 -2.87 -9.59
N LEU A 144 -13.54 -3.18 -8.95
CA LEU A 144 -14.70 -3.71 -9.65
C LEU A 144 -15.56 -2.58 -10.24
N PRO A 145 -16.03 -2.71 -11.50
CA PRO A 145 -17.06 -1.83 -12.03
C PRO A 145 -18.41 -2.08 -11.34
N CYS A 146 -19.35 -1.13 -11.43
CA CYS A 146 -20.74 -1.33 -10.97
C CYS A 146 -21.55 -2.33 -11.82
N GLY A 147 -20.91 -3.04 -12.75
CA GLY A 147 -21.54 -3.94 -13.71
C GLY A 147 -20.77 -5.25 -13.86
N PRO A 148 -20.90 -5.96 -14.99
CA PRO A 148 -20.15 -7.19 -15.23
C PRO A 148 -18.63 -6.98 -15.13
N SER A 149 -17.97 -7.91 -14.47
CA SER A 149 -16.52 -7.88 -14.26
C SER A 149 -15.82 -8.96 -15.08
N ASN A 150 -14.61 -8.69 -15.53
CA ASN A 150 -13.74 -9.67 -16.16
C ASN A 150 -12.93 -10.48 -15.12
N GLN A 151 -12.24 -11.52 -15.58
CA GLN A 151 -11.48 -12.42 -14.72
C GLN A 151 -10.35 -11.69 -13.95
N VAL A 152 -9.65 -10.75 -14.59
CA VAL A 152 -8.55 -9.98 -13.97
C VAL A 152 -9.07 -9.08 -12.86
N GLU A 153 -10.20 -8.40 -13.08
CA GLU A 153 -10.87 -7.57 -12.06
C GLU A 153 -11.30 -8.40 -10.85
N CYS A 154 -11.88 -9.59 -11.08
CA CYS A 154 -12.25 -10.51 -10.01
C CYS A 154 -11.05 -11.02 -9.22
N MET A 155 -9.90 -11.22 -9.88
CA MET A 155 -8.65 -11.62 -9.22
C MET A 155 -8.10 -10.53 -8.31
N LEU A 156 -8.05 -9.28 -8.79
CA LEU A 156 -7.65 -8.15 -7.95
C LEU A 156 -8.64 -7.88 -6.82
N PHE A 157 -9.94 -8.05 -7.07
CA PHE A 157 -10.94 -7.94 -6.02
C PHE A 157 -10.78 -9.00 -4.93
N ARG A 158 -10.34 -10.22 -5.28
CA ARG A 158 -10.01 -11.24 -4.30
C ARG A 158 -8.90 -10.79 -3.36
N ILE A 159 -7.82 -10.20 -3.90
CA ILE A 159 -6.75 -9.60 -3.09
C ILE A 159 -7.34 -8.55 -2.16
N ARG A 160 -8.14 -7.60 -2.68
CA ARG A 160 -8.80 -6.57 -1.87
C ARG A 160 -9.65 -7.13 -0.73
N MET A 161 -10.34 -8.24 -0.96
CA MET A 161 -11.18 -8.91 0.03
C MET A 161 -10.34 -9.57 1.13
N ASP A 162 -9.24 -10.22 0.74
CA ASP A 162 -8.28 -10.84 1.66
C ASP A 162 -7.61 -9.75 2.55
N GLU A 163 -7.15 -8.63 1.97
CA GLU A 163 -6.65 -7.45 2.71
C GLU A 163 -7.71 -6.88 3.67
N GLY A 164 -8.97 -6.88 3.20
CA GLY A 164 -10.15 -6.50 3.97
C GLY A 164 -10.55 -7.50 5.06
N GLY A 165 -9.79 -8.58 5.26
CA GLY A 165 -10.07 -9.62 6.24
C GLY A 165 -11.30 -10.48 5.93
N ASN A 166 -11.79 -10.49 4.68
CA ASN A 166 -12.97 -11.24 4.25
C ASN A 166 -14.22 -11.00 5.13
N GLY A 167 -14.38 -9.78 5.66
CA GLY A 167 -15.47 -9.43 6.58
C GLY A 167 -15.30 -9.95 8.01
N ILE A 168 -14.14 -10.52 8.35
CA ILE A 168 -13.77 -10.96 9.70
C ILE A 168 -12.91 -9.87 10.33
N PHE A 169 -13.41 -9.25 11.39
CA PHE A 169 -12.78 -8.09 12.05
C PHE A 169 -11.33 -8.37 12.50
N GLU A 170 -11.07 -9.58 13.01
CA GLU A 170 -9.75 -10.02 13.47
C GLU A 170 -8.77 -10.33 12.33
N GLN A 171 -9.24 -10.37 11.08
CA GLN A 171 -8.41 -10.61 9.90
C GLN A 171 -8.20 -9.33 9.08
N HIS A 172 -8.92 -8.24 9.38
CA HIS A 172 -8.75 -6.96 8.67
C HIS A 172 -7.35 -6.40 8.92
N HIS A 173 -6.52 -6.30 7.88
CA HIS A 173 -5.11 -5.94 8.00
C HIS A 173 -4.90 -4.59 8.71
N PRO A 174 -5.63 -3.50 8.38
CA PRO A 174 -5.54 -2.26 9.14
C PRO A 174 -5.89 -2.39 10.63
N ASN A 175 -6.86 -3.25 11.00
CA ASN A 175 -7.19 -3.49 12.41
C ASN A 175 -6.11 -4.27 13.14
N LEU A 176 -5.39 -5.15 12.44
CA LEU A 176 -4.23 -5.85 12.97
C LEU A 176 -3.11 -4.86 13.26
N TYR A 177 -2.86 -3.93 12.34
CA TYR A 177 -1.86 -2.89 12.52
C TYR A 177 -2.19 -1.94 13.68
N ASP A 178 -3.40 -1.38 13.67
CA ASP A 178 -3.91 -0.48 14.72
C ASP A 178 -3.78 -1.10 16.12
N ARG A 179 -4.19 -2.37 16.27
CA ARG A 179 -4.03 -3.11 17.53
C ARG A 179 -2.57 -3.30 17.92
N THR A 180 -1.69 -3.55 16.94
CA THR A 180 -0.26 -3.74 17.18
C THR A 180 0.36 -2.47 17.75
N ILE A 181 0.14 -1.32 17.11
CA ILE A 181 0.71 -0.05 17.57
C ILE A 181 0.09 0.44 18.90
N LYS A 182 -1.21 0.21 19.12
CA LYS A 182 -1.88 0.50 20.40
C LYS A 182 -1.31 -0.32 21.55
N ASN A 183 -1.05 -1.62 21.34
CA ASN A 183 -0.42 -2.48 22.34
C ASN A 183 1.02 -2.04 22.68
N LEU A 184 1.67 -1.28 21.81
CA LEU A 184 2.99 -0.68 22.02
C LEU A 184 2.92 0.72 22.65
N GLY A 185 1.71 1.19 23.02
CA GLY A 185 1.50 2.50 23.63
C GLY A 185 1.44 3.66 22.63
N ILE A 186 1.34 3.38 21.33
CA ILE A 186 1.15 4.39 20.28
C ILE A 186 -0.36 4.55 20.05
N ASP A 187 -0.94 5.62 20.60
CA ASP A 187 -2.34 5.97 20.38
C ASP A 187 -2.43 7.05 19.30
N LEU A 188 -3.11 6.73 18.20
CA LEU A 188 -3.31 7.64 17.07
C LEU A 188 -4.78 8.06 17.02
N ALA A 189 -5.00 9.32 16.62
CA ALA A 189 -6.33 9.79 16.26
C ALA A 189 -6.89 8.94 15.09
N PRO A 190 -8.21 8.94 14.83
CA PRO A 190 -8.78 8.28 13.67
C PRO A 190 -8.07 8.73 12.37
N VAL A 191 -7.77 7.79 11.47
CA VAL A 191 -6.89 8.01 10.30
C VAL A 191 -7.41 9.11 9.37
N GLU A 192 -8.73 9.24 9.26
CA GLU A 192 -9.42 10.24 8.47
C GLU A 192 -9.45 11.63 9.13
N SER A 193 -9.12 11.73 10.42
CA SER A 193 -9.27 12.97 11.18
C SER A 193 -8.17 14.00 10.90
N ARG A 194 -8.48 15.28 11.13
CA ARG A 194 -7.51 16.38 11.08
C ARG A 194 -6.39 16.18 12.10
N ALA A 195 -6.73 15.69 13.30
CA ALA A 195 -5.77 15.43 14.38
C ALA A 195 -4.71 14.39 13.99
N PHE A 196 -5.04 13.42 13.13
CA PHE A 196 -4.08 12.45 12.63
C PHE A 196 -3.00 13.13 11.78
N ILE A 197 -3.41 13.96 10.83
CA ILE A 197 -2.46 14.66 9.96
C ILE A 197 -1.72 15.81 10.68
N GLU A 198 -2.27 16.35 11.76
CA GLU A 198 -1.61 17.37 12.60
C GLU A 198 -0.62 16.77 13.62
N ASN A 199 -0.53 15.45 13.71
CA ASN A 199 0.41 14.78 14.60
C ASN A 199 1.86 15.11 14.19
N SER A 200 2.54 15.88 15.04
CA SER A 200 3.92 16.33 14.84
C SER A 200 4.96 15.21 14.91
N ASN A 201 4.59 14.03 15.42
CA ASN A 201 5.48 12.87 15.48
C ASN A 201 5.49 12.08 14.17
N LEU A 202 4.50 12.27 13.29
CA LEU A 202 4.57 11.77 11.91
C LEU A 202 5.38 12.76 11.07
N MET A 203 6.28 12.27 10.23
CA MET A 203 7.06 13.09 9.31
C MET A 203 6.35 13.21 7.96
N ASP A 204 6.63 14.27 7.19
CA ASP A 204 5.93 14.51 5.92
C ASP A 204 6.16 13.40 4.89
N PHE A 205 7.34 12.78 4.88
CA PHE A 205 7.65 11.67 3.98
C PHE A 205 6.78 10.43 4.24
N ALA A 206 6.20 10.27 5.44
CA ALA A 206 5.34 9.14 5.79
C ALA A 206 4.02 9.14 5.01
N PHE A 207 3.66 10.26 4.38
CA PHE A 207 2.41 10.41 3.63
C PHE A 207 2.56 10.17 2.13
N GLU A 208 3.78 10.00 1.60
CA GLU A 208 3.98 9.88 0.14
C GLU A 208 3.34 8.62 -0.46
N GLU A 209 3.71 7.45 0.05
CA GLU A 209 3.15 6.16 -0.38
C GLU A 209 1.62 6.07 -0.21
N PRO A 210 1.04 6.39 0.96
CA PRO A 210 -0.40 6.31 1.11
C PRO A 210 -1.17 7.28 0.22
N VAL A 211 -0.62 8.47 -0.03
CA VAL A 211 -1.21 9.42 -0.98
C VAL A 211 -1.22 8.86 -2.39
N PHE A 212 -0.11 8.24 -2.83
CA PHE A 212 -0.05 7.60 -4.15
C PHE A 212 -1.11 6.51 -4.31
N GLN A 213 -1.22 5.57 -3.36
CA GLN A 213 -2.20 4.47 -3.47
C GLN A 213 -3.65 4.96 -3.46
N LEU A 214 -3.96 5.99 -2.66
CA LEU A 214 -5.28 6.61 -2.64
C LEU A 214 -5.58 7.28 -3.99
N ALA A 215 -4.64 8.07 -4.51
CA ALA A 215 -4.83 8.83 -5.73
C ALA A 215 -5.05 7.91 -6.95
N VAL A 216 -4.24 6.86 -7.10
CA VAL A 216 -4.36 5.91 -8.21
C VAL A 216 -5.59 5.01 -8.02
N GLY A 217 -5.84 4.53 -6.80
CA GLY A 217 -6.99 3.67 -6.46
C GLY A 217 -8.36 4.32 -6.65
N MET A 218 -8.43 5.65 -6.75
CA MET A 218 -9.66 6.36 -7.12
C MET A 218 -10.02 6.26 -8.61
N PHE A 219 -9.06 5.96 -9.49
CA PHE A 219 -9.29 5.92 -10.95
C PHE A 219 -8.86 4.59 -11.59
N PRO A 220 -9.36 3.44 -11.13
CA PRO A 220 -8.88 2.13 -11.57
C PRO A 220 -9.17 1.84 -13.04
N ARG A 221 -10.18 2.47 -13.66
CA ARG A 221 -10.40 2.35 -15.11
C ARG A 221 -9.34 3.07 -15.94
N ARG A 222 -8.83 4.18 -15.40
CA ARG A 222 -7.79 4.97 -16.07
C ARG A 222 -6.43 4.31 -15.85
N PHE A 223 -6.13 3.91 -14.62
CA PHE A 223 -4.81 3.41 -14.21
C PHE A 223 -4.76 1.89 -14.02
N PHE A 224 -5.60 1.13 -14.73
CA PHE A 224 -5.68 -0.33 -14.55
C PHE A 224 -4.33 -1.05 -14.76
N PRO A 225 -3.56 -0.77 -15.83
CA PRO A 225 -2.24 -1.37 -16.01
C PRO A 225 -1.26 -0.99 -14.89
N GLU A 226 -1.26 0.27 -14.47
CA GLU A 226 -0.39 0.76 -13.39
C GLU A 226 -0.74 0.09 -12.06
N LEU A 227 -2.03 -0.11 -11.76
CA LEU A 227 -2.48 -0.85 -10.58
C LEU A 227 -2.06 -2.32 -10.62
N LEU A 228 -2.06 -2.97 -11.80
CA LEU A 228 -1.52 -4.32 -11.96
C LEU A 228 -0.03 -4.37 -11.60
N GLY A 229 0.76 -3.41 -12.09
CA GLY A 229 2.18 -3.31 -11.78
C GLY A 229 2.47 -3.04 -10.30
N MET A 230 1.74 -2.10 -9.71
CA MET A 230 1.83 -1.80 -8.28
C MET A 230 1.45 -3.03 -7.44
N THR A 231 0.35 -3.71 -7.76
CA THR A 231 -0.08 -4.93 -7.05
C THR A 231 0.97 -6.03 -7.20
N LEU A 232 1.56 -6.19 -8.39
CA LEU A 232 2.64 -7.14 -8.59
C LEU A 232 3.84 -6.85 -7.68
N TYR A 233 4.21 -5.58 -7.48
CA TYR A 233 5.31 -5.24 -6.57
C TYR A 233 4.98 -5.60 -5.12
N LEU A 234 3.82 -5.15 -4.61
CA LEU A 234 3.39 -5.40 -3.24
C LEU A 234 3.36 -6.90 -2.91
N GLU A 235 2.73 -7.68 -3.79
CA GLU A 235 2.42 -9.08 -3.51
C GLU A 235 3.55 -10.05 -3.88
N TRP A 236 4.54 -9.62 -4.66
CA TRP A 236 5.67 -10.45 -5.07
C TRP A 236 7.01 -9.95 -4.53
N GLY A 237 7.25 -8.64 -4.60
CA GLY A 237 8.52 -7.98 -4.30
C GLY A 237 8.69 -7.62 -2.82
N GLU A 238 7.63 -7.15 -2.14
CA GLU A 238 7.74 -6.70 -0.75
C GLU A 238 7.67 -7.82 0.30
N THR A 239 7.00 -8.95 0.00
CA THR A 239 6.81 -10.02 0.98
C THR A 239 8.12 -10.44 1.67
N PRO A 240 9.27 -10.66 0.99
CA PRO A 240 10.52 -11.02 1.65
C PRO A 240 11.06 -9.95 2.63
N VAL A 241 10.86 -8.66 2.33
CA VAL A 241 11.32 -7.54 3.18
C VAL A 241 10.46 -7.44 4.44
N SER A 242 9.15 -7.57 4.30
CA SER A 242 8.20 -7.62 5.43
C SER A 242 8.57 -8.73 6.43
N LEU A 243 9.05 -9.88 5.95
CA LEU A 243 9.50 -10.99 6.81
C LEU A 243 10.81 -10.70 7.58
N GLN A 244 11.70 -9.85 7.07
CA GLN A 244 12.88 -9.44 7.82
C GLN A 244 12.49 -8.54 9.00
N LEU A 245 11.59 -7.57 8.74
CA LEU A 245 11.04 -6.73 9.80
C LEU A 245 10.28 -7.57 10.83
N ALA A 246 9.46 -8.54 10.40
CA ALA A 246 8.79 -9.46 11.31
C ALA A 246 9.77 -10.16 12.28
N LYS A 247 10.88 -10.70 11.77
CA LYS A 247 11.93 -11.33 12.61
C LYS A 247 12.59 -10.33 13.56
N CYS A 248 12.85 -9.10 13.10
CA CYS A 248 13.39 -8.02 13.93
C CYS A 248 12.45 -7.71 15.11
N LEU A 249 11.15 -7.64 14.85
CA LEU A 249 10.12 -7.41 15.87
C LEU A 249 10.01 -8.60 16.84
N GLU A 250 10.01 -9.83 16.33
CA GLU A 250 10.03 -11.05 17.16
C GLU A 250 11.22 -11.07 18.12
N GLY A 251 12.43 -10.77 17.62
CA GLY A 251 13.65 -10.69 18.42
C GLY A 251 13.62 -9.60 19.51
N ARG A 252 12.63 -8.70 19.46
CA ARG A 252 12.40 -7.61 20.41
C ARG A 252 11.13 -7.81 21.24
N ASN A 253 10.52 -8.99 21.18
CA ASN A 253 9.24 -9.31 21.84
C ASN A 253 8.09 -8.36 21.43
N ILE A 254 8.13 -7.83 20.20
CA ILE A 254 7.04 -7.08 19.60
C ILE A 254 6.22 -8.04 18.74
N ASN A 255 4.90 -8.00 18.86
CA ASN A 255 4.02 -8.87 18.10
C ASN A 255 4.14 -8.56 16.59
N PRO A 256 4.64 -9.49 15.75
CA PRO A 256 4.87 -9.25 14.33
C PRO A 256 3.63 -9.56 13.48
N PHE A 257 2.46 -9.84 14.09
CA PHE A 257 1.38 -10.56 13.42
C PHE A 257 0.96 -9.92 12.09
N TYR A 258 0.79 -8.60 12.06
CA TYR A 258 0.53 -7.82 10.85
C TYR A 258 1.53 -8.12 9.69
N TYR A 259 2.82 -8.24 9.97
CA TYR A 259 3.82 -8.55 8.94
C TYR A 259 3.85 -10.04 8.58
N THR A 260 3.47 -10.92 9.51
CA THR A 260 3.50 -12.38 9.26
C THR A 260 2.28 -12.91 8.52
N VAL A 261 1.13 -12.23 8.55
CA VAL A 261 -0.06 -12.67 7.77
C VAL A 261 0.23 -12.70 6.27
N HIS A 262 0.96 -11.69 5.78
CA HIS A 262 1.48 -11.55 4.43
C HIS A 262 2.33 -12.75 3.97
N LYS A 263 3.03 -13.43 4.90
CA LYS A 263 3.77 -14.68 4.57
C LYS A 263 2.87 -15.76 3.96
N LYS A 264 1.67 -15.90 4.50
CA LYS A 264 0.73 -16.96 4.15
C LYS A 264 -0.15 -16.52 2.99
N VAL A 265 -0.61 -15.28 3.04
CA VAL A 265 -1.57 -14.72 2.09
C VAL A 265 -0.89 -14.36 0.77
N ASP A 266 0.34 -13.84 0.78
CA ASP A 266 0.98 -13.30 -0.43
C ASP A 266 1.87 -14.31 -1.16
N ASN A 267 1.91 -15.55 -0.68
CA ASN A 267 2.89 -16.51 -1.14
C ASN A 267 2.84 -16.73 -2.68
N ILE A 268 4.01 -16.86 -3.30
CA ILE A 268 4.13 -16.91 -4.77
C ILE A 268 3.56 -18.18 -5.43
N LYS A 269 3.12 -19.18 -4.65
CA LYS A 269 2.62 -20.46 -5.19
C LYS A 269 1.11 -20.44 -5.38
N ASP A 270 0.37 -19.98 -4.38
CA ASP A 270 -1.10 -19.96 -4.38
C ASP A 270 -1.71 -18.74 -3.68
N GLY A 271 -0.88 -17.81 -3.19
CA GLY A 271 -1.26 -16.56 -2.57
C GLY A 271 -1.32 -15.38 -3.54
N HIS A 272 -1.32 -14.16 -3.01
CA HIS A 272 -1.47 -12.95 -3.80
C HIS A 272 -0.36 -12.76 -4.83
N GLY A 273 0.89 -13.13 -4.56
CA GLY A 273 1.96 -13.06 -5.56
C GLY A 273 1.64 -13.89 -6.81
N PHE A 274 1.07 -15.10 -6.64
CA PHE A 274 0.58 -15.89 -7.77
C PHE A 274 -0.58 -15.19 -8.49
N ILE A 275 -1.55 -14.66 -7.73
CA ILE A 275 -2.72 -13.97 -8.28
C ILE A 275 -2.29 -12.73 -9.09
N ALA A 276 -1.38 -11.91 -8.57
CA ALA A 276 -0.89 -10.70 -9.21
C ALA A 276 -0.12 -11.02 -10.51
N LYS A 277 0.78 -12.02 -10.48
CA LYS A 277 1.46 -12.51 -11.69
C LYS A 277 0.46 -12.99 -12.74
N LYS A 278 -0.49 -13.83 -12.35
CA LYS A 278 -1.52 -14.34 -13.27
C LYS A 278 -2.46 -13.25 -13.79
N ALA A 279 -2.76 -12.23 -12.99
CA ALA A 279 -3.55 -11.08 -13.42
C ALA A 279 -2.84 -10.31 -14.54
N VAL A 280 -1.52 -10.10 -14.44
CA VAL A 280 -0.71 -9.48 -15.50
C VAL A 280 -0.70 -10.32 -16.77
N GLU A 281 -0.43 -11.63 -16.67
CA GLU A 281 -0.42 -12.54 -17.82
C GLU A 281 -1.76 -12.53 -18.58
N LEU A 282 -2.86 -12.69 -17.84
CA LEU A 282 -4.21 -12.70 -18.40
C LEU A 282 -4.59 -11.35 -19.01
N TYR A 283 -4.21 -10.25 -18.36
CA TYR A 283 -4.48 -8.91 -18.88
C TYR A 283 -3.79 -8.68 -20.22
N LEU A 284 -2.50 -9.01 -20.33
CA LEU A 284 -1.76 -8.84 -21.58
C LEU A 284 -2.25 -9.79 -22.68
N GLN A 285 -2.70 -11.01 -22.32
CA GLN A 285 -3.38 -11.89 -23.27
C GLN A 285 -4.72 -11.29 -23.75
N MET A 286 -5.51 -10.69 -22.86
CA MET A 286 -6.75 -10.00 -23.24
C MET A 286 -6.49 -8.82 -24.19
N ILE A 287 -5.40 -8.07 -23.99
CA ILE A 287 -4.99 -7.00 -24.90
C ILE A 287 -4.59 -7.58 -26.26
N LEU A 288 -3.78 -8.64 -26.27
CA LEU A 288 -3.39 -9.33 -27.51
C LEU A 288 -4.62 -9.79 -28.31
N ASP A 289 -5.58 -10.41 -27.65
CA ASP A 289 -6.79 -10.96 -28.29
C ASP A 289 -7.74 -9.86 -28.81
N ARG A 290 -7.83 -8.72 -28.13
CA ARG A 290 -8.80 -7.65 -28.43
C ARG A 290 -8.24 -6.55 -29.32
N GLU A 291 -6.98 -6.19 -29.14
CA GLU A 291 -6.36 -5.00 -29.71
C GLU A 291 -5.13 -5.31 -30.58
N GLY A 292 -4.63 -6.55 -30.54
CA GLY A 292 -3.53 -7.04 -31.37
C GLY A 292 -2.13 -6.87 -30.75
N GLU A 293 -1.15 -7.54 -31.36
CA GLU A 293 0.23 -7.65 -30.85
C GLU A 293 0.91 -6.29 -30.69
N GLU A 294 0.62 -5.34 -31.58
CA GLU A 294 1.23 -3.99 -31.56
C GLU A 294 0.86 -3.18 -30.31
N GLN A 295 -0.26 -3.49 -29.65
CA GLN A 295 -0.69 -2.74 -28.45
C GLN A 295 -0.07 -3.29 -27.16
N VAL A 296 0.31 -4.57 -27.13
CA VAL A 296 0.85 -5.23 -25.92
C VAL A 296 2.03 -4.46 -25.29
N PRO A 297 3.02 -3.95 -26.06
CA PRO A 297 4.13 -3.17 -25.49
C PRO A 297 3.69 -1.90 -24.76
N LEU A 298 2.63 -1.22 -25.21
CA LEU A 298 2.13 0.02 -24.61
C LEU A 298 1.50 -0.25 -23.24
N TYR A 299 0.69 -1.29 -23.12
CA TYR A 299 0.12 -1.71 -21.84
C TYR A 299 1.18 -2.28 -20.91
N TRP A 300 2.16 -3.01 -21.46
CA TRP A 300 3.31 -3.50 -20.70
C TRP A 300 4.13 -2.38 -20.08
N GLN A 301 4.39 -1.30 -20.83
CA GLN A 301 5.07 -0.12 -20.31
C GLN A 301 4.33 0.51 -19.12
N ARG A 302 3.00 0.56 -19.18
CA ARG A 302 2.19 1.11 -18.08
C ARG A 302 2.19 0.21 -16.84
N ILE A 303 2.20 -1.11 -17.02
CA ILE A 303 2.42 -2.06 -15.91
C ILE A 303 3.77 -1.78 -15.25
N TRP A 304 4.84 -1.62 -16.03
CA TRP A 304 6.14 -1.26 -15.49
C TRP A 304 6.16 0.08 -14.77
N GLN A 305 5.43 1.06 -15.30
CA GLN A 305 5.32 2.37 -14.67
C GLN A 305 4.70 2.28 -13.28
N GLY A 306 3.65 1.47 -13.12
CA GLY A 306 3.06 1.16 -11.82
C GLY A 306 4.04 0.48 -10.86
N TYR A 307 4.69 -0.59 -11.32
CA TYR A 307 5.68 -1.34 -10.54
C TYR A 307 6.83 -0.44 -10.06
N HIS A 308 7.41 0.34 -10.97
CA HIS A 308 8.55 1.21 -10.67
C HIS A 308 8.18 2.36 -9.74
N THR A 309 7.02 2.99 -9.97
CA THR A 309 6.58 4.11 -9.14
C THR A 309 6.48 3.68 -7.69
N TRP A 310 5.86 2.52 -7.43
CA TRP A 310 5.77 1.97 -6.09
C TRP A 310 7.16 1.64 -5.51
N GLU A 311 8.01 0.91 -6.25
CA GLU A 311 9.38 0.59 -5.81
C GLU A 311 10.16 1.84 -5.38
N LYS A 312 10.09 2.90 -6.19
CA LYS A 312 10.79 4.16 -5.93
C LYS A 312 10.27 4.83 -4.65
N LEU A 313 8.97 4.83 -4.43
CA LEU A 313 8.37 5.42 -3.23
C LEU A 313 8.74 4.62 -1.98
N GLY A 314 8.71 3.29 -2.02
CA GLY A 314 9.13 2.44 -0.89
C GLY A 314 10.61 2.57 -0.55
N ILE A 315 11.49 2.63 -1.57
CA ILE A 315 12.91 2.93 -1.35
C ILE A 315 13.07 4.31 -0.68
N ALA A 316 12.36 5.34 -1.17
CA ALA A 316 12.45 6.68 -0.60
C ALA A 316 11.94 6.73 0.84
N PHE A 317 10.82 6.07 1.14
CA PHE A 317 10.29 5.94 2.50
C PHE A 317 11.32 5.30 3.44
N GLU A 318 11.90 4.18 3.02
CA GLU A 318 12.88 3.44 3.82
C GLU A 318 14.15 4.26 4.07
N GLN A 319 14.68 4.94 3.04
CA GLN A 319 15.85 5.81 3.15
C GLN A 319 15.62 7.02 4.05
N ASN A 320 14.49 7.72 3.88
CA ASN A 320 14.14 8.88 4.70
C ASN A 320 13.93 8.48 6.16
N THR A 321 13.31 7.32 6.37
CA THR A 321 13.09 6.76 7.70
C THR A 321 14.42 6.44 8.38
N GLN A 322 15.34 5.75 7.70
CA GLN A 322 16.69 5.49 8.21
C GLN A 322 17.44 6.77 8.58
N THR A 323 17.40 7.80 7.72
CA THR A 323 18.02 9.10 7.99
C THR A 323 17.40 9.79 9.21
N HIS A 324 16.06 9.77 9.33
CA HIS A 324 15.35 10.34 10.48
C HIS A 324 15.73 9.64 11.79
N LEU A 325 15.74 8.31 11.80
CA LEU A 325 16.05 7.51 12.98
C LEU A 325 17.52 7.63 13.39
N ALA A 326 18.45 7.73 12.44
CA ALA A 326 19.85 7.99 12.73
C ALA A 326 20.04 9.35 13.41
N ALA A 327 19.38 10.40 12.89
CA ALA A 327 19.42 11.73 13.50
C ALA A 327 18.82 11.76 14.92
N LEU A 328 17.73 11.03 15.15
CA LEU A 328 17.16 10.89 16.50
C LEU A 328 18.08 10.12 17.44
N LYS A 329 18.75 9.07 16.94
CA LYS A 329 19.70 8.29 17.72
C LYS A 329 20.85 9.17 18.24
N ASP A 330 21.42 10.00 17.36
CA ASP A 330 22.50 10.93 17.71
C ASP A 330 22.10 11.97 18.78
N LEU A 331 20.80 12.25 18.94
CA LEU A 331 20.27 13.16 19.95
C LEU A 331 20.00 12.48 21.31
N LEU A 332 19.89 11.15 21.32
CA LEU A 332 19.56 10.36 22.51
C LEU A 332 20.80 9.72 23.17
N ASP A 333 21.90 9.57 22.42
CA ASP A 333 23.21 9.09 22.90
C ASP A 333 24.08 10.22 23.50
#